data_AF-A0A2J4QQ06-F1
#
_entry.id   AF-A0A2J4QQ06-F1
#
_cell.length_a   1.000
_cell.length_b   1.000
_cell.length_c   1.000
_cell.angle_alpha   90.00
_cell.angle_beta   90.00
_cell.angle_gamma   90.00
#
_symmetry.space_group_name_H-M   'P 1'
#
loop_
_entity.id
_entity.type
_entity.pdbx_description
1 polymer ?
#
loop_
_entity_poly.entity_id
_entity_poly.type
_entity_poly.pdbx_seq_one_letter_code
_entity_poly.pdbx_strand_id
1 'polypeptide(L)'
;MNKKPLEQIENVIDITGYRQVSLWKRQNLQHPQPDELAEEVPVALVYNGISHVVMMATPKDLMQFAVGFSLSEGIIENRGEIYGMDVVQACNGLEVQIELSSRRFMGLKERRRALAGRTGCGVCGVEQLNDIGKPVQPLPFTQTFDLANLDRALAHLHDFQPIGRLT
;
A
#
# COMPACT_ATOMS: atom_id res chain seq x y z
N MET A 1 -28.79 29.53 8.38
CA MET A 1 -27.31 29.61 8.33
C MET A 1 -26.74 28.67 9.38
N ASN A 2 -26.68 27.37 9.10
CA ASN A 2 -26.03 26.41 9.98
C ASN A 2 -24.63 26.14 9.44
N LYS A 3 -23.63 26.79 10.05
CA LYS A 3 -22.22 26.44 9.86
C LYS A 3 -22.03 25.06 10.48
N LYS A 4 -21.83 24.03 9.64
CA LYS A 4 -21.25 22.76 10.11
C LYS A 4 -19.88 23.09 10.71
N PRO A 5 -19.50 22.50 11.86
CA PRO A 5 -18.13 22.61 12.33
C PRO A 5 -17.23 21.98 11.27
N LEU A 6 -16.17 22.70 10.89
CA LEU A 6 -15.09 22.17 10.06
C LEU A 6 -14.56 20.92 10.77
N GLU A 7 -14.65 19.77 10.12
CA GLU A 7 -13.90 18.58 10.49
C GLU A 7 -12.43 18.99 10.55
N GLN A 8 -11.92 19.06 11.78
CA GLN A 8 -10.51 19.25 12.01
C GLN A 8 -9.81 18.04 11.39
N ILE A 9 -9.08 18.31 10.31
CA ILE A 9 -8.05 17.39 9.82
C ILE A 9 -7.02 17.36 10.94
N GLU A 10 -7.18 16.41 11.87
CA GLU A 10 -6.17 16.05 12.85
C GLU A 10 -5.02 15.40 12.08
N ASN A 11 -4.13 16.25 11.57
CA ASN A 11 -2.74 15.86 11.47
C ASN A 11 -1.98 16.58 12.58
N VAL A 12 -0.94 15.88 13.06
CA VAL A 12 0.20 16.36 13.84
C VAL A 12 0.10 16.14 15.36
N ILE A 13 0.25 14.88 15.80
CA ILE A 13 1.23 14.41 16.80
C ILE A 13 1.21 12.86 16.80
N ASP A 14 2.36 12.21 16.99
CA ASP A 14 2.65 10.76 16.94
C ASP A 14 2.75 10.12 15.54
N ILE A 15 3.79 9.30 15.33
CA ILE A 15 4.14 8.71 14.04
C ILE A 15 2.96 7.87 13.51
N THR A 16 2.37 8.25 12.37
CA THR A 16 1.25 7.52 11.76
C THR A 16 1.64 6.06 11.47
N GLY A 17 0.85 5.09 11.95
CA GLY A 17 0.98 3.66 11.62
C GLY A 17 1.49 2.74 12.74
N TYR A 18 1.43 3.16 14.00
CA TYR A 18 1.59 2.27 15.17
C TYR A 18 0.57 2.64 16.25
N ARG A 19 0.34 1.72 17.19
CA ARG A 19 -0.50 1.93 18.36
C ARG A 19 0.13 1.32 19.61
N GLN A 20 -0.03 2.01 20.73
CA GLN A 20 0.37 1.47 22.03
C GLN A 20 -0.71 0.52 22.54
N VAL A 21 -0.31 -0.69 22.93
CA VAL A 21 -1.21 -1.68 23.53
C VAL A 21 -0.65 -2.19 24.86
N SER A 22 -1.54 -2.57 25.77
CA SER A 22 -1.15 -3.29 26.98
C SER A 22 -1.07 -4.79 26.68
N LEU A 23 0.10 -5.39 26.90
CA LEU A 23 0.33 -6.82 26.71
C LEU A 23 1.07 -7.46 27.90
N TRP A 24 1.03 -8.79 27.98
CA TRP A 24 1.75 -9.54 28.99
C TRP A 24 3.04 -10.12 28.41
N LYS A 25 4.18 -9.76 29.01
CA LYS A 25 5.48 -10.32 28.62
C LYS A 25 5.72 -11.63 29.36
N ARG A 26 6.43 -12.59 28.73
CA ARG A 26 6.71 -13.92 29.31
C ARG A 26 7.27 -13.88 30.73
N GLN A 27 8.02 -12.84 31.06
CA GLN A 27 8.66 -12.64 32.37
C GLN A 27 7.66 -12.23 33.48
N ASN A 28 6.51 -11.64 33.11
CA ASN A 28 5.48 -11.19 34.05
C ASN A 28 4.09 -11.28 33.40
N LEU A 29 3.42 -12.40 33.64
CA LEU A 29 2.05 -12.64 33.16
C LEU A 29 0.96 -12.07 34.08
N GLN A 30 1.34 -11.44 35.19
CA GLN A 30 0.40 -10.92 36.19
C GLN A 30 0.12 -9.43 35.99
N HIS A 31 1.09 -8.68 35.46
CA HIS A 31 0.98 -7.24 35.24
C HIS A 31 1.17 -6.93 33.76
N PRO A 32 0.17 -6.34 33.09
CA PRO A 32 0.33 -5.90 31.71
C PRO A 32 1.34 -4.74 31.64
N GLN A 33 2.06 -4.68 30.53
CA GLN A 33 3.03 -3.64 30.21
C GLN A 33 2.70 -3.04 28.85
N PRO A 34 2.92 -1.73 28.65
CA PRO A 34 2.76 -1.11 27.34
C PRO A 34 3.79 -1.66 26.35
N ASP A 35 3.38 -1.79 25.09
CA ASP A 35 4.24 -2.04 23.94
C ASP A 35 3.69 -1.34 22.71
N GLU A 36 4.57 -0.96 21.79
CA GLU A 36 4.19 -0.33 20.54
C GLU A 36 4.02 -1.41 19.46
N LEU A 37 2.88 -1.44 18.78
CA LEU A 37 2.62 -2.39 17.69
C LEU A 37 2.34 -1.64 16.39
N ALA A 38 2.92 -2.13 15.30
CA ALA A 38 2.64 -1.61 13.97
C ALA A 38 1.17 -1.80 13.62
N GLU A 39 0.56 -0.79 13.01
CA GLU A 39 -0.79 -0.89 12.49
C GLU A 39 -0.79 -1.53 11.11
N GLU A 40 -1.77 -2.42 10.93
CA GLU A 40 -2.05 -3.08 9.68
C GLU A 40 -3.55 -2.94 9.42
N VAL A 41 -3.92 -2.11 8.43
CA VAL A 41 -5.31 -1.83 8.08
C VAL A 41 -5.62 -2.31 6.67
N PRO A 42 -6.86 -2.73 6.39
CA PRO A 42 -7.25 -3.05 5.03
C PRO A 42 -7.40 -1.76 4.21
N VAL A 43 -6.73 -1.73 3.06
CA VAL A 43 -6.74 -0.62 2.11
C VAL A 43 -7.30 -1.11 0.78
N ALA A 44 -8.44 -0.56 0.36
CA ALA A 44 -9.02 -0.85 -0.94
C ALA A 44 -8.48 0.09 -2.02
N LEU A 45 -8.07 -0.44 -3.17
CA LEU A 45 -7.77 0.37 -4.36
C LEU A 45 -8.98 0.39 -5.28
N VAL A 46 -9.57 1.57 -5.46
CA VAL A 46 -10.85 1.76 -6.15
C VAL A 46 -10.62 2.59 -7.40
N TYR A 47 -10.68 1.97 -8.59
CA TYR A 47 -10.47 2.66 -9.86
C TYR A 47 -11.81 3.03 -10.49
N ASN A 48 -12.05 4.32 -10.71
CA ASN A 48 -13.30 4.86 -11.27
C ASN A 48 -14.57 4.22 -10.64
N GLY A 49 -14.59 4.13 -9.31
CA GLY A 49 -15.70 3.56 -8.53
C GLY A 49 -15.76 2.03 -8.47
N ILE A 50 -14.77 1.30 -9.01
CA ILE A 50 -14.70 -0.17 -8.91
C ILE A 50 -13.58 -0.58 -7.98
N SER A 51 -13.95 -1.18 -6.85
CA SER A 51 -12.98 -1.83 -5.95
C SER A 51 -12.28 -2.97 -6.67
N HIS A 52 -10.96 -2.88 -6.75
CA HIS A 52 -10.12 -3.80 -7.50
C HIS A 52 -9.42 -4.82 -6.59
N VAL A 53 -8.78 -4.35 -5.53
CA VAL A 53 -8.11 -5.18 -4.52
C VAL A 53 -8.25 -4.57 -3.14
N VAL A 54 -8.14 -5.41 -2.11
CA VAL A 54 -7.95 -4.99 -0.72
C VAL A 54 -6.63 -5.58 -0.25
N MET A 55 -5.75 -4.72 0.26
CA MET A 55 -4.42 -5.08 0.75
C MET A 55 -4.28 -4.66 2.20
N MET A 56 -3.66 -5.50 3.02
CA MET A 56 -3.28 -5.10 4.36
C MET A 56 -2.03 -4.22 4.27
N ALA A 57 -2.07 -3.01 4.84
CA ALA A 57 -0.98 -2.06 4.77
C ALA A 57 -0.94 -1.17 6.01
N THR A 58 0.23 -0.60 6.29
CA THR A 58 0.34 0.52 7.23
C THR A 58 -0.45 1.72 6.65
N PRO A 59 -1.25 2.46 7.46
CA PRO A 59 -2.08 3.57 7.00
C PRO A 59 -1.27 4.85 6.67
N LYS A 60 -0.22 4.72 5.86
CA LYS A 60 0.66 5.82 5.43
C LYS A 60 1.10 5.64 3.98
N ASP A 61 1.47 6.73 3.32
CA ASP A 61 2.00 6.73 1.94
C ASP A 61 1.09 6.01 0.92
N LEU A 62 -0.24 6.03 1.15
CA LEU A 62 -1.19 5.21 0.40
C LEU A 62 -1.35 5.65 -1.06
N MET A 63 -1.11 6.92 -1.37
CA MET A 63 -1.08 7.42 -2.75
C MET A 63 0.12 6.84 -3.52
N GLN A 64 1.29 6.77 -2.90
CA GLN A 64 2.49 6.17 -3.46
C GLN A 64 2.31 4.66 -3.62
N PHE A 65 1.69 4.02 -2.62
CA PHE A 65 1.31 2.61 -2.69
C PHE A 65 0.39 2.34 -3.88
N ALA A 66 -0.67 3.14 -4.06
CA ALA A 66 -1.59 3.00 -5.18
C ALA A 66 -0.88 3.12 -6.54
N VAL A 67 -0.04 4.14 -6.72
CA VAL A 67 0.76 4.31 -7.95
C VAL A 67 1.70 3.14 -8.19
N GLY A 68 2.45 2.73 -7.16
CA GLY A 68 3.38 1.61 -7.25
C GLY A 68 2.67 0.30 -7.60
N PHE A 69 1.52 0.04 -6.98
CA PHE A 69 0.66 -1.10 -7.31
C PHE A 69 0.16 -1.02 -8.75
N SER A 70 -0.34 0.14 -9.20
CA SER A 70 -0.84 0.31 -10.56
C SER A 70 0.24 0.05 -11.61
N LEU A 71 1.47 0.50 -11.37
CA LEU A 71 2.62 0.24 -12.26
C LEU A 71 3.04 -1.23 -12.23
N SER A 72 3.14 -1.82 -11.03
CA SER A 72 3.61 -3.20 -10.84
C SER A 72 2.66 -4.21 -11.50
N GLU A 73 1.35 -4.03 -11.35
CA GLU A 73 0.36 -4.86 -12.02
C GLU A 73 0.15 -4.46 -13.50
N GLY A 74 0.76 -3.35 -13.95
CA GLY A 74 0.62 -2.75 -15.28
C GLY A 74 -0.84 -2.39 -15.62
N ILE A 75 -1.55 -1.89 -14.60
CA ILE A 75 -2.82 -1.18 -14.74
C ILE A 75 -2.57 0.15 -15.45
N ILE A 76 -1.41 0.77 -15.20
CA ILE A 76 -0.89 1.93 -15.92
C ILE A 76 0.50 1.65 -16.47
N GLU A 77 0.86 2.32 -17.55
CA GLU A 77 2.24 2.36 -18.08
C GLU A 77 3.02 3.56 -17.54
N ASN A 78 2.32 4.65 -17.20
CA ASN A 78 2.94 5.84 -16.63
C ASN A 78 1.99 6.60 -15.71
N ARG A 79 2.55 7.43 -14.84
CA ARG A 79 1.80 8.17 -13.81
C ARG A 79 0.73 9.14 -14.38
N GLY A 80 0.91 9.61 -15.62
CA GLY A 80 0.00 10.54 -16.29
C GLY A 80 -1.36 9.94 -16.64
N GLU A 81 -1.51 8.62 -16.53
CA GLU A 81 -2.79 7.93 -16.78
C GLU A 81 -3.72 7.92 -15.57
N ILE A 82 -3.26 8.41 -14.42
CA ILE A 82 -4.05 8.68 -13.22
C ILE A 82 -4.29 10.19 -13.13
N TYR A 83 -5.56 10.60 -13.23
CA TYR A 83 -6.00 12.00 -13.24
C TYR A 83 -6.23 12.56 -11.84
N GLY A 84 -6.60 11.70 -10.89
CA GLY A 84 -6.90 12.08 -9.52
C GLY A 84 -6.74 10.91 -8.56
N MET A 85 -6.42 11.20 -7.31
CA MET A 85 -6.43 10.22 -6.23
C MET A 85 -6.85 10.88 -4.92
N ASP A 86 -7.74 10.22 -4.20
CA ASP A 86 -8.19 10.64 -2.87
C ASP A 86 -8.15 9.46 -1.91
N VAL A 87 -7.67 9.68 -0.68
CA VAL A 87 -7.72 8.69 0.39
C VAL A 87 -8.92 8.99 1.27
N VAL A 88 -9.83 8.04 1.40
CA VAL A 88 -11.06 8.19 2.17
C VAL A 88 -11.16 7.10 3.23
N GLN A 89 -11.77 7.46 4.37
CA GLN A 89 -12.09 6.51 5.41
C GLN A 89 -13.36 5.73 5.04
N ALA A 90 -13.32 4.41 5.21
CA ALA A 90 -14.46 3.52 4.99
C ALA A 90 -14.76 2.70 6.26
N CYS A 91 -15.89 2.00 6.28
CA CYS A 91 -16.40 1.31 7.47
C CYS A 91 -15.39 0.36 8.11
N ASN A 92 -14.54 -0.29 7.30
CA ASN A 92 -13.63 -1.33 7.76
C ASN A 92 -12.14 -1.00 7.53
N GLY A 93 -11.80 0.22 7.09
CA GLY A 93 -10.42 0.57 6.73
C GLY A 93 -10.33 1.83 5.88
N LEU A 94 -9.43 1.82 4.90
CA LEU A 94 -9.18 2.96 4.01
C LEU A 94 -9.45 2.59 2.55
N GLU A 95 -9.84 3.56 1.75
CA GLU A 95 -9.92 3.40 0.30
C GLU A 95 -9.06 4.47 -0.37
N VAL A 96 -8.31 4.07 -1.38
CA VAL A 96 -7.69 4.98 -2.34
C VAL A 96 -8.58 4.99 -3.58
N GLN A 97 -9.32 6.08 -3.73
CA GLN A 97 -10.15 6.36 -4.90
C GLN A 97 -9.25 6.92 -5.99
N ILE A 98 -9.20 6.27 -7.15
CA ILE A 98 -8.25 6.56 -8.23
C ILE A 98 -9.06 6.85 -9.50
N GLU A 99 -8.91 8.07 -10.00
CA GLU A 99 -9.45 8.47 -11.30
C GLU A 99 -8.45 8.08 -12.40
N LEU A 100 -8.82 7.10 -13.21
CA LEU A 100 -7.99 6.45 -14.21
C LEU A 100 -8.48 6.79 -15.62
N SER A 101 -7.55 6.97 -16.56
CA SER A 101 -7.89 7.15 -17.97
C SER A 101 -8.84 6.07 -18.50
N SER A 102 -9.81 6.46 -19.34
CA SER A 102 -10.82 5.53 -19.88
C SER A 102 -10.21 4.32 -20.58
N ARG A 103 -9.10 4.51 -21.31
CA ARG A 103 -8.38 3.42 -22.00
C ARG A 103 -7.89 2.36 -21.01
N ARG A 104 -7.20 2.77 -19.94
CA ARG A 104 -6.70 1.84 -18.92
C ARG A 104 -7.84 1.23 -18.12
N PHE A 105 -8.88 1.99 -17.82
CA PHE A 105 -10.04 1.49 -17.12
C PHE A 105 -10.80 0.41 -17.92
N MET A 106 -10.90 0.54 -19.24
CA MET A 106 -11.46 -0.52 -20.09
C MET A 106 -10.60 -1.78 -20.06
N GLY A 107 -9.28 -1.65 -20.23
CA GLY A 107 -8.36 -2.78 -20.12
C GLY A 107 -8.39 -3.46 -18.74
N LEU A 108 -8.59 -2.69 -17.67
CA LEU A 108 -8.78 -3.22 -16.32
C LEU A 108 -10.08 -4.04 -16.20
N LYS A 109 -11.17 -3.56 -16.82
CA LYS A 109 -12.45 -4.27 -16.82
C LYS A 109 -12.45 -5.54 -17.66
N GLU A 110 -11.69 -5.60 -18.75
CA GLU A 110 -11.55 -6.81 -19.56
C GLU A 110 -10.88 -7.96 -18.78
N ARG A 111 -10.05 -7.62 -17.79
CA ARG A 111 -9.30 -8.57 -16.93
C ARG A 111 -10.03 -8.90 -15.62
N ARG A 112 -11.36 -9.01 -15.65
CA ARG A 112 -12.24 -8.89 -14.46
C ARG A 112 -12.18 -10.08 -13.46
N ARG A 113 -11.73 -9.76 -12.22
CA ARG A 113 -12.16 -10.25 -10.87
C ARG A 113 -11.82 -11.67 -10.36
N ALA A 114 -10.65 -11.82 -9.74
CA ALA A 114 -10.51 -11.78 -8.27
C ALA A 114 -9.07 -12.16 -7.84
N LEU A 115 -8.22 -11.16 -7.65
CA LEU A 115 -7.00 -11.36 -6.87
C LEU A 115 -7.35 -11.13 -5.40
N ALA A 116 -7.81 -12.20 -4.74
CA ALA A 116 -7.41 -12.36 -3.35
C ALA A 116 -5.88 -12.23 -3.35
N GLY A 117 -5.36 -11.23 -2.62
CA GLY A 117 -3.98 -10.77 -2.74
C GLY A 117 -3.02 -11.94 -2.94
N ARG A 118 -2.24 -11.90 -4.03
CA ARG A 118 -1.31 -12.99 -4.37
C ARG A 118 -0.42 -13.24 -3.15
N THR A 119 -0.54 -14.38 -2.49
CA THR A 119 0.37 -14.76 -1.42
C THR A 119 1.53 -15.57 -2.00
N GLY A 120 2.75 -15.26 -1.57
CA GLY A 120 3.94 -16.09 -1.80
C GLY A 120 4.44 -16.21 -3.24
N CYS A 121 3.74 -16.96 -4.10
CA CYS A 121 4.23 -17.43 -5.40
C CYS A 121 3.62 -16.72 -6.62
N GLY A 122 2.64 -15.83 -6.44
CA GLY A 122 2.02 -15.11 -7.56
C GLY A 122 1.00 -15.91 -8.38
N VAL A 123 0.78 -17.18 -8.02
CA VAL A 123 -0.10 -18.13 -8.75
C VAL A 123 -1.46 -18.28 -8.08
N CYS A 124 -1.54 -18.21 -6.75
CA CYS A 124 -2.84 -18.18 -6.08
C CYS A 124 -3.54 -16.84 -6.36
N GLY A 125 -4.76 -16.89 -6.91
CA GLY A 125 -5.53 -15.71 -7.30
C GLY A 125 -5.44 -15.35 -8.79
N VAL A 126 -4.72 -16.11 -9.62
CA VAL A 126 -4.84 -16.00 -11.09
C VAL A 126 -6.09 -16.75 -11.57
N GLU A 127 -6.89 -16.13 -12.44
CA GLU A 127 -8.13 -16.73 -12.92
C GLU A 127 -7.91 -17.75 -14.02
N GLN A 128 -6.96 -17.47 -14.91
CA GLN A 128 -6.62 -18.33 -16.02
C GLN A 128 -5.16 -18.73 -15.93
N LEU A 129 -4.85 -19.97 -16.33
CA LEU A 129 -3.48 -20.45 -16.44
C LEU A 129 -2.64 -19.56 -17.37
N ASN A 130 -3.26 -18.94 -18.37
CA ASN A 130 -2.60 -18.00 -19.29
C ASN A 130 -2.23 -16.66 -18.62
N ASP A 131 -2.80 -16.33 -17.46
CA ASP A 131 -2.45 -15.13 -16.69
C ASP A 131 -1.26 -15.39 -15.74
N ILE A 132 -0.78 -16.63 -15.67
CA ILE A 132 0.44 -16.99 -14.95
C ILE A 132 1.65 -16.51 -15.75
N GLY A 133 2.52 -15.75 -15.11
CA GLY A 133 3.77 -15.31 -15.73
C GLY A 133 3.55 -14.24 -16.79
N LYS A 134 2.96 -13.10 -16.40
CA LYS A 134 2.86 -11.90 -17.25
C LYS A 134 4.22 -11.67 -17.93
N PRO A 135 4.29 -11.64 -19.27
CA PRO A 135 5.55 -11.52 -19.98
C PRO A 135 6.19 -10.17 -19.62
N VAL A 136 7.32 -10.23 -18.94
CA VAL A 136 8.12 -9.04 -18.60
C VAL A 136 9.06 -8.76 -19.77
N GLN A 137 9.09 -7.50 -20.21
CA GLN A 137 10.03 -7.10 -21.26
C GLN A 137 11.46 -7.12 -20.71
N PRO A 138 12.45 -7.70 -21.44
CA PRO A 138 13.84 -7.60 -21.05
C PRO A 138 14.26 -6.14 -20.86
N LEU A 139 14.93 -5.85 -19.74
CA LEU A 139 15.44 -4.52 -19.46
C LEU A 139 16.73 -4.27 -20.25
N PRO A 140 16.97 -3.04 -20.74
CA PRO A 140 18.24 -2.67 -21.33
C PRO A 140 19.33 -2.52 -20.26
N PHE A 141 20.59 -2.70 -20.65
CA PHE A 141 21.75 -2.48 -19.78
C PHE A 141 22.09 -0.98 -19.70
N THR A 142 21.27 -0.20 -19.02
CA THR A 142 21.45 1.27 -18.90
C THR A 142 22.03 1.72 -17.57
N GLN A 143 21.90 0.89 -16.52
CA GLN A 143 22.31 1.27 -15.17
C GLN A 143 23.57 0.52 -14.74
N THR A 144 24.46 1.22 -14.03
CA THR A 144 25.56 0.63 -13.27
C THR A 144 25.46 1.10 -11.82
N PHE A 145 25.99 0.32 -10.90
CA PHE A 145 26.03 0.67 -9.48
C PHE A 145 27.41 0.33 -8.92
N ASP A 146 28.09 1.32 -8.36
CA ASP A 146 29.37 1.12 -7.68
C ASP A 146 29.14 0.54 -6.28
N LEU A 147 29.62 -0.68 -6.08
CA LEU A 147 29.47 -1.44 -4.84
C LEU A 147 30.10 -0.75 -3.63
N ALA A 148 31.03 0.19 -3.81
CA ALA A 148 31.57 0.99 -2.73
C ALA A 148 30.48 1.82 -2.00
N ASN A 149 29.32 2.05 -2.64
CA ASN A 149 28.20 2.78 -2.04
C ASN A 149 27.20 1.87 -1.30
N LEU A 150 27.34 0.55 -1.38
CA LEU A 150 26.35 -0.40 -0.86
C LEU A 150 26.23 -0.33 0.67
N ASP A 151 27.34 -0.41 1.40
CA ASP A 151 27.33 -0.45 2.86
C ASP A 151 26.72 0.83 3.45
N ARG A 152 27.03 1.98 2.85
CA ARG A 152 26.42 3.26 3.22
C ARG A 152 24.91 3.24 3.01
N ALA A 153 24.44 2.76 1.86
CA ALA A 153 23.01 2.71 1.55
C ALA A 153 22.26 1.78 2.52
N LEU A 154 22.84 0.62 2.84
CA LEU A 154 22.26 -0.34 3.79
C LEU A 154 22.18 0.23 5.22
N ALA A 155 23.22 0.95 5.67
CA ALA A 155 23.21 1.59 6.98
C ALA A 155 22.05 2.61 7.13
N HIS A 156 21.64 3.26 6.04
CA HIS A 156 20.55 4.23 6.02
C HIS A 156 19.16 3.62 5.81
N LEU A 157 19.02 2.30 5.61
CA LEU A 157 17.71 1.68 5.39
C LEU A 157 16.75 1.90 6.58
N HIS A 158 17.28 1.83 7.80
CA HIS A 158 16.51 2.02 9.03
C HIS A 158 15.97 3.46 9.19
N ASP A 159 16.58 4.44 8.53
CA ASP A 159 16.13 5.83 8.57
C ASP A 159 14.74 6.00 7.93
N PHE A 160 14.35 5.06 7.07
CA PHE A 160 13.04 5.02 6.40
C PHE A 160 12.05 4.04 7.05
N GLN A 161 12.40 3.45 8.19
CA GLN A 161 11.57 2.49 8.92
C GLN A 161 11.28 2.97 10.36
N PRO A 162 10.71 4.18 10.56
CA PRO A 162 10.49 4.72 11.90
C PRO A 162 9.57 3.82 12.74
N ILE A 163 8.56 3.17 12.12
CA ILE A 163 7.68 2.22 12.80
C ILE A 163 8.44 0.95 13.19
N GLY A 164 9.16 0.33 12.25
CA GLY A 164 9.96 -0.88 12.54
C GLY A 164 11.11 -0.65 13.54
N ARG A 165 11.45 0.61 13.86
CA ARG A 165 12.36 0.95 14.95
C ARG A 165 11.68 0.97 16.31
N LEU A 166 10.37 1.23 16.33
CA LEU A 166 9.54 1.30 17.53
C LEU A 166 8.87 -0.04 17.88
N THR A 167 8.56 -0.85 16.86
CA THR A 167 7.72 -2.06 16.93
C THR A 167 8.50 -3.29 16.48
#